data_AF-A0AA41M2Z5-F1
#
_entry.id   AF-A0AA41M2Z5-F1
#
_cell.length_a   1.000
_cell.length_b   1.000
_cell.length_c   1.000
_cell.angle_alpha   90.00
_cell.angle_beta   90.00
_cell.angle_gamma   90.00
#
_symmetry.space_group_name_H-M   'P 1'
#
loop_
_entity.id
_entity.type
_entity.pdbx_description
1 polymer ?
#
loop_
_entity_poly.entity_id
_entity_poly.type
_entity_poly.pdbx_seq_one_letter_code
_entity_poly.pdbx_strand_id
1 'polypeptide(L)'
;MSKNDFEPVYQEGKADVEHKNLDAAGSDNPLGDSPMAFQASDMRRLIRKIADKLYQSWEAFIREYLANAETACLRTKHFVEDNDSSTISVDSLYGIDDSYDPRIEVTWDRSENRLTIRDNGIGMASQEVDEIFREISNSAVRDYGEYSGMFGMGVLSFPKFSGVYDSGLLMSHSRQTDENYAAYVSLAGVEPLMGQMPENEYGTKFQFTAQEDYDVRSAVEKYAEWIRVPVIYRERDEDGTEVFNEDYGNKKLTDKYGTRDITMTFDEYDEYFEAYCSDKSSEETLLLSMPIERNGTHETIAPFNFDVRFYDESGVIFKSSNENEGCSPIPRGDYKKMLLDAREEYVPESMIEDDANIVLGQEVVAGTHEGMIAINTDDLESGVPLPQNDYVTRDDLTEDDEPGRVIVLAGNDGFRGRTVISDDDWNSLDAGRAENYVPEDEVESYDIETGEGDLQLPEPTSNRESLQSNDVFWKWLARNFKSTFERMVFDVHDVISPTETPAKDIQELDEEEIVKGIVEDTV
;
A
#
# COMPACT_ATOMS: atom_id res chain seq x y z
N MET A 1 54.85 -44.90 -12.30
CA MET A 1 53.58 -44.21 -12.58
C MET A 1 53.62 -42.88 -11.85
N SER A 2 53.54 -41.78 -12.60
CA SER A 2 53.75 -40.43 -12.07
C SER A 2 52.58 -39.99 -11.20
N LYS A 3 52.86 -39.04 -10.29
CA LYS A 3 51.89 -38.19 -9.60
C LYS A 3 51.20 -37.27 -10.61
N ASN A 4 50.35 -37.81 -11.48
CA ASN A 4 49.50 -37.01 -12.35
C ASN A 4 48.04 -37.32 -12.01
N ASP A 5 47.42 -36.31 -11.41
CA ASP A 5 46.02 -35.91 -11.54
C ASP A 5 44.98 -36.89 -11.00
N PHE A 6 44.93 -36.98 -9.66
CA PHE A 6 43.67 -37.22 -8.96
C PHE A 6 43.01 -35.86 -8.76
N GLU A 7 42.16 -35.45 -9.69
CA GLU A 7 41.23 -34.34 -9.47
C GLU A 7 40.02 -34.87 -8.67
N PRO A 8 39.85 -34.48 -7.40
CA PRO A 8 38.62 -34.79 -6.69
C PRO A 8 37.46 -34.10 -7.41
N VAL A 9 36.50 -34.89 -7.89
CA VAL A 9 35.20 -34.37 -8.34
C VAL A 9 34.44 -33.97 -7.09
N TYR A 10 34.53 -32.69 -6.71
CA TYR A 10 33.58 -32.10 -5.80
C TYR A 10 32.25 -32.01 -6.56
N GLN A 11 31.26 -32.78 -6.12
CA GLN A 11 29.89 -32.47 -6.48
C GLN A 11 29.56 -31.18 -5.73
N GLU A 12 29.76 -30.03 -6.37
CA GLU A 12 29.13 -28.79 -5.93
C GLU A 12 27.63 -29.08 -5.90
N GLY A 13 27.05 -29.13 -4.70
CA GLY A 13 25.61 -29.14 -4.57
C GLY A 13 25.09 -27.92 -5.33
N LYS A 14 24.40 -28.14 -6.45
CA LYS A 14 23.61 -27.10 -7.10
C LYS A 14 22.55 -26.70 -6.09
N ALA A 15 22.78 -25.57 -5.43
CA ALA A 15 21.78 -24.92 -4.61
C ALA A 15 20.96 -24.02 -5.55
N ASP A 16 20.10 -24.64 -6.36
CA ASP A 16 19.22 -23.97 -7.32
C ASP A 16 17.77 -24.13 -6.84
N VAL A 17 16.99 -23.05 -6.91
CA VAL A 17 15.53 -23.08 -6.67
C VAL A 17 14.91 -23.33 -8.04
N GLU A 18 14.70 -24.57 -8.40
CA GLU A 18 13.97 -24.92 -9.62
C GLU A 18 12.48 -25.06 -9.32
N HIS A 19 11.65 -24.77 -10.32
CA HIS A 19 10.22 -25.06 -10.18
C HIS A 19 10.05 -26.54 -9.87
N LYS A 20 9.19 -26.84 -8.88
CA LYS A 20 8.94 -28.23 -8.47
C LYS A 20 8.27 -29.01 -9.60
N ASN A 21 7.65 -28.32 -10.58
CA ASN A 21 7.05 -28.90 -11.79
C ASN A 21 6.18 -30.11 -11.44
N LEU A 22 5.26 -29.90 -10.52
CA LEU A 22 4.50 -30.99 -9.91
C LEU A 22 3.44 -31.58 -10.85
N ASP A 23 3.24 -31.02 -12.06
CA ASP A 23 2.16 -31.35 -13.01
C ASP A 23 0.80 -31.48 -12.29
N ALA A 24 0.61 -30.64 -11.27
CA ALA A 24 -0.47 -30.74 -10.31
C ALA A 24 -1.51 -29.63 -10.47
N ALA A 25 -1.39 -28.78 -11.49
CA ALA A 25 -2.42 -27.80 -11.84
C ALA A 25 -3.65 -28.51 -12.42
N GLY A 26 -4.84 -28.12 -11.97
CA GLY A 26 -6.08 -28.49 -12.65
C GLY A 26 -6.32 -27.54 -13.82
N SER A 27 -6.94 -28.01 -14.90
CA SER A 27 -7.23 -27.21 -16.10
C SER A 27 -8.05 -25.93 -15.86
N ASP A 28 -8.63 -25.82 -14.66
CA ASP A 28 -9.54 -24.75 -14.25
C ASP A 28 -8.86 -23.76 -13.28
N ASN A 29 -7.56 -23.90 -13.00
CA ASN A 29 -6.82 -22.92 -12.18
C ASN A 29 -6.65 -21.61 -12.99
N PRO A 30 -7.05 -20.44 -12.46
CA PRO A 30 -7.00 -19.18 -13.19
C PRO A 30 -5.56 -18.70 -13.50
N LEU A 31 -4.55 -19.19 -12.77
CA LEU A 31 -3.12 -18.97 -13.10
C LEU A 31 -2.62 -19.85 -14.26
N GLY A 32 -3.46 -20.74 -14.79
CA GLY A 32 -3.13 -21.68 -15.86
C GLY A 32 -2.42 -22.94 -15.37
N ASP A 33 -1.90 -23.72 -16.33
CA ASP A 33 -1.34 -25.05 -16.09
C ASP A 33 0.19 -25.07 -15.92
N SER A 34 0.86 -23.95 -16.16
CA SER A 34 2.33 -23.89 -16.24
C SER A 34 2.92 -22.96 -15.16
N PRO A 35 4.08 -23.32 -14.57
CA PRO A 35 4.80 -22.43 -13.67
C PRO A 35 5.12 -21.08 -14.30
N MET A 36 4.88 -20.01 -13.55
CA MET A 36 5.26 -18.66 -13.94
C MET A 36 6.62 -18.33 -13.32
N ALA A 37 7.66 -18.37 -14.13
CA ALA A 37 9.01 -18.02 -13.70
C ALA A 37 9.22 -16.50 -13.71
N PHE A 38 10.02 -15.99 -12.77
CA PHE A 38 10.54 -14.62 -12.84
C PHE A 38 11.30 -14.40 -14.17
N GLN A 39 11.04 -13.29 -14.86
CA GLN A 39 11.46 -13.07 -16.26
C GLN A 39 12.99 -12.89 -16.50
N ALA A 40 13.88 -13.18 -15.55
CA ALA A 40 15.33 -13.16 -15.79
C ALA A 40 16.12 -14.09 -14.86
N SER A 41 17.06 -14.83 -15.45
CA SER A 41 17.91 -15.83 -14.78
C SER A 41 18.88 -15.26 -13.73
N ASP A 42 19.19 -13.95 -13.75
CA ASP A 42 20.04 -13.28 -12.76
C ASP A 42 19.28 -12.73 -11.54
N MET A 43 17.93 -12.76 -11.56
CA MET A 43 17.11 -12.20 -10.49
C MET A 43 17.08 -13.04 -9.22
N ARG A 44 17.24 -14.36 -9.28
CA ARG A 44 17.21 -15.20 -8.06
C ARG A 44 18.32 -14.84 -7.07
N ARG A 45 19.52 -14.54 -7.59
CA ARG A 45 20.66 -14.07 -6.78
C ARG A 45 20.44 -12.65 -6.25
N LEU A 46 19.75 -11.83 -7.04
CA LEU A 46 19.40 -10.45 -6.73
C LEU A 46 18.34 -10.37 -5.63
N ILE A 47 17.22 -11.07 -5.79
CA ILE A 47 16.12 -11.17 -4.81
C ILE A 47 16.63 -11.75 -3.48
N ARG A 48 17.50 -12.75 -3.51
CA ARG A 48 18.14 -13.25 -2.29
C ARG A 48 18.94 -12.16 -1.57
N LYS A 49 19.73 -11.38 -2.31
CA LYS A 49 20.51 -10.27 -1.76
C LYS A 49 19.63 -9.11 -1.29
N ILE A 50 18.47 -8.91 -1.93
CA ILE A 50 17.45 -7.93 -1.54
C ILE A 50 16.79 -8.38 -0.23
N ALA A 51 16.32 -9.63 -0.14
CA ALA A 51 15.74 -10.19 1.08
C ALA A 51 16.73 -10.16 2.26
N ASP A 52 18.02 -10.40 2.01
CA ASP A 52 19.07 -10.31 3.03
C ASP A 52 19.38 -8.87 3.49
N LYS A 53 19.08 -7.87 2.66
CA LYS A 53 19.30 -6.46 2.97
C LYS A 53 18.06 -5.76 3.55
N LEU A 54 16.88 -6.13 3.07
CA LEU A 54 15.60 -5.55 3.49
C LEU A 54 15.12 -6.13 4.82
N TYR A 55 15.36 -7.42 5.06
CA TYR A 55 14.85 -8.11 6.26
C TYR A 55 16.01 -8.57 7.16
N GLN A 56 16.15 -7.93 8.32
CA GLN A 56 17.22 -8.25 9.27
C GLN A 56 16.90 -9.46 10.16
N SER A 57 15.61 -9.78 10.36
CA SER A 57 15.14 -10.85 11.27
C SER A 57 14.02 -11.68 10.64
N TRP A 58 13.86 -12.93 11.11
CA TRP A 58 12.69 -13.77 10.80
C TRP A 58 11.40 -13.17 11.38
N GLU A 59 11.48 -12.36 12.44
CA GLU A 59 10.36 -11.62 13.01
C GLU A 59 9.72 -10.66 12.00
N ALA A 60 10.52 -10.09 11.10
CA ALA A 60 10.01 -9.22 10.03
C ALA A 60 9.01 -9.97 9.15
N PHE A 61 9.20 -11.28 8.90
CA PHE A 61 8.22 -12.06 8.15
C PHE A 61 6.85 -12.12 8.85
N ILE A 62 6.81 -12.30 10.18
CA ILE A 62 5.56 -12.26 10.93
C ILE A 62 4.90 -10.88 10.81
N ARG A 63 5.67 -9.80 10.98
CA ARG A 63 5.16 -8.44 10.84
C ARG A 63 4.56 -8.19 9.45
N GLU A 64 5.31 -8.48 8.38
CA GLU A 64 4.88 -8.19 7.01
C GLU A 64 3.60 -8.96 6.64
N TYR A 65 3.49 -10.23 7.03
CA TYR A 65 2.31 -11.03 6.70
C TYR A 65 1.09 -10.63 7.54
N LEU A 66 1.27 -10.28 8.81
CA LEU A 66 0.20 -9.72 9.64
C LEU A 66 -0.27 -8.35 9.12
N ALA A 67 0.66 -7.49 8.72
CA ALA A 67 0.38 -6.19 8.12
C ALA A 67 -0.41 -6.33 6.81
N ASN A 68 0.00 -7.23 5.91
CA ASN A 68 -0.73 -7.48 4.66
C ASN A 68 -2.13 -8.03 4.92
N ALA A 69 -2.28 -8.93 5.90
CA ALA A 69 -3.57 -9.48 6.32
C ALA A 69 -4.49 -8.38 6.91
N GLU A 70 -3.94 -7.48 7.71
CA GLU A 70 -4.66 -6.30 8.23
C GLU A 70 -5.14 -5.40 7.09
N THR A 71 -4.25 -5.04 6.16
CA THR A 71 -4.61 -4.21 5.01
C THR A 71 -5.70 -4.87 4.16
N ALA A 72 -5.60 -6.17 3.87
CA ALA A 72 -6.63 -6.89 3.12
C ALA A 72 -8.00 -6.87 3.82
N CYS A 73 -8.01 -6.99 5.15
CA CYS A 73 -9.22 -6.91 5.94
C CYS A 73 -9.82 -5.50 5.97
N LEU A 74 -8.99 -4.47 6.17
CA LEU A 74 -9.43 -3.07 6.23
C LEU A 74 -9.95 -2.57 4.89
N ARG A 75 -9.33 -2.94 3.77
CA ARG A 75 -9.87 -2.63 2.42
C ARG A 75 -11.28 -3.16 2.23
N THR A 76 -11.53 -4.39 2.69
CA THR A 76 -12.86 -4.99 2.63
C THR A 76 -13.84 -4.24 3.54
N LYS A 77 -13.39 -3.86 4.74
CA LYS A 77 -14.20 -3.10 5.70
C LYS A 77 -14.60 -1.72 5.16
N HIS A 78 -13.64 -0.93 4.67
CA HIS A 78 -13.90 0.41 4.12
C HIS A 78 -14.89 0.36 2.96
N PHE A 79 -14.75 -0.63 2.07
CA PHE A 79 -15.72 -0.81 0.98
C PHE A 79 -17.14 -1.07 1.47
N VAL A 80 -17.29 -1.90 2.52
CA VAL A 80 -18.60 -2.23 3.11
C VAL A 80 -19.22 -1.05 3.85
N GLU A 81 -18.41 -0.28 4.58
CA GLU A 81 -18.88 0.82 5.42
C GLU A 81 -19.14 2.11 4.63
N ASP A 82 -18.23 2.48 3.72
CA ASP A 82 -18.25 3.79 3.08
C ASP A 82 -18.79 3.77 1.65
N ASN A 83 -19.01 2.58 1.05
CA ASN A 83 -19.24 2.39 -0.39
C ASN A 83 -18.17 3.11 -1.25
N ASP A 84 -16.98 3.30 -0.68
CA ASP A 84 -15.91 4.03 -1.34
C ASP A 84 -15.18 3.13 -2.34
N SER A 85 -15.39 3.41 -3.63
CA SER A 85 -14.75 2.73 -4.76
C SER A 85 -13.30 3.19 -4.98
N SER A 86 -12.78 4.15 -4.20
CA SER A 86 -11.40 4.66 -4.32
C SER A 86 -10.34 3.56 -4.11
N THR A 87 -10.65 2.58 -3.27
CA THR A 87 -9.72 1.52 -2.86
C THR A 87 -9.93 0.20 -3.61
N ILE A 88 -11.09 0.04 -4.26
CA ILE A 88 -11.51 -1.19 -4.94
C ILE A 88 -12.20 -0.81 -6.26
N SER A 89 -11.68 -1.32 -7.37
CA SER A 89 -12.13 -0.95 -8.73
C SER A 89 -13.40 -1.66 -9.20
N VAL A 90 -14.25 -2.15 -8.28
CA VAL A 90 -15.48 -2.89 -8.60
C VAL A 90 -16.70 -2.36 -7.84
N ASP A 91 -17.85 -2.36 -8.49
CA ASP A 91 -19.12 -1.86 -7.93
C ASP A 91 -19.67 -2.71 -6.77
N SER A 92 -19.20 -3.95 -6.61
CA SER A 92 -19.66 -4.87 -5.57
C SER A 92 -18.64 -5.98 -5.31
N LEU A 93 -18.63 -6.50 -4.08
CA LEU A 93 -17.79 -7.61 -3.66
C LEU A 93 -18.58 -8.92 -3.45
N TYR A 94 -17.96 -10.05 -3.80
CA TYR A 94 -18.49 -11.39 -3.60
C TYR A 94 -18.41 -11.84 -2.12
N GLY A 95 -19.41 -12.62 -1.70
CA GLY A 95 -19.42 -13.29 -0.40
C GLY A 95 -19.48 -12.37 0.82
N ILE A 96 -19.95 -11.14 0.66
CA ILE A 96 -20.15 -10.16 1.74
C ILE A 96 -21.63 -10.12 2.10
N ASP A 97 -21.92 -10.17 3.40
CA ASP A 97 -23.23 -9.82 3.96
C ASP A 97 -23.20 -8.40 4.57
N ASP A 98 -24.35 -7.90 5.01
CA ASP A 98 -24.47 -6.56 5.60
C ASP A 98 -23.61 -6.35 6.88
N SER A 99 -22.93 -7.39 7.39
CA SER A 99 -22.14 -7.38 8.62
C SER A 99 -20.79 -8.10 8.44
N TYR A 100 -19.90 -7.53 7.62
CA TYR A 100 -18.54 -8.02 7.51
C TYR A 100 -17.75 -7.84 8.82
N ASP A 101 -17.30 -8.94 9.42
CA ASP A 101 -16.45 -8.96 10.62
C ASP A 101 -15.01 -9.36 10.25
N PRO A 102 -14.06 -8.40 10.21
CA PRO A 102 -12.68 -8.68 9.82
C PRO A 102 -11.96 -9.49 10.90
N ARG A 103 -11.15 -10.48 10.51
CA ARG A 103 -10.33 -11.30 11.41
C ARG A 103 -9.11 -11.87 10.72
N ILE A 104 -8.06 -12.07 11.51
CA ILE A 104 -6.82 -12.75 11.11
C ILE A 104 -6.65 -13.96 12.03
N GLU A 105 -6.36 -15.12 11.45
CA GLU A 105 -6.11 -16.37 12.15
C GLU A 105 -4.65 -16.79 11.95
N VAL A 106 -3.90 -16.91 13.05
CA VAL A 106 -2.52 -17.40 13.03
C VAL A 106 -2.45 -18.71 13.78
N THR A 107 -1.95 -19.76 13.14
CA THR A 107 -1.77 -21.07 13.77
C THR A 107 -0.32 -21.53 13.64
N TRP A 108 0.34 -21.74 14.79
CA TRP A 108 1.65 -22.37 14.86
C TRP A 108 1.48 -23.85 15.22
N ASP A 109 1.77 -24.75 14.29
CA ASP A 109 1.65 -26.20 14.48
C ASP A 109 3.05 -26.83 14.60
N ARG A 110 3.46 -27.14 15.83
CA ARG A 110 4.78 -27.75 16.09
C ARG A 110 4.88 -29.20 15.60
N SER A 111 3.75 -29.92 15.50
CA SER A 111 3.75 -31.30 15.01
C SER A 111 4.15 -31.40 13.53
N GLU A 112 3.81 -30.37 12.75
CA GLU A 112 4.11 -30.28 11.32
C GLU A 112 5.13 -29.18 10.99
N ASN A 113 5.68 -28.54 12.02
CA ASN A 113 6.62 -27.41 11.94
C ASN A 113 6.14 -26.32 10.97
N ARG A 114 4.84 -26.00 11.04
CA ARG A 114 4.14 -25.20 10.03
C ARG A 114 3.41 -24.02 10.66
N LEU A 115 3.69 -22.84 10.12
CA LEU A 115 2.92 -21.63 10.40
C LEU A 115 1.83 -21.49 9.33
N THR A 116 0.62 -21.21 9.78
CA THR A 116 -0.49 -20.80 8.90
C THR A 116 -0.94 -19.40 9.29
N ILE A 117 -1.00 -18.49 8.33
CA ILE A 117 -1.57 -17.14 8.49
C ILE A 117 -2.73 -17.03 7.51
N ARG A 118 -3.89 -16.64 8.01
CA ARG A 118 -5.10 -16.52 7.20
C ARG A 118 -5.84 -15.24 7.55
N ASP A 119 -6.33 -14.55 6.54
CA ASP A 119 -7.29 -13.46 6.68
C ASP A 119 -8.63 -13.82 6.00
N ASN A 120 -9.68 -13.08 6.34
CA ASN A 120 -10.97 -13.13 5.63
C ASN A 120 -11.23 -11.88 4.77
N GLY A 121 -10.14 -11.19 4.40
CA GLY A 121 -10.16 -9.93 3.67
C GLY A 121 -10.48 -10.08 2.19
N ILE A 122 -9.90 -9.20 1.38
CA ILE A 122 -10.29 -9.04 -0.03
C ILE A 122 -9.91 -10.23 -0.91
N GLY A 123 -8.85 -10.96 -0.54
CA GLY A 123 -8.27 -12.02 -1.37
C GLY A 123 -7.53 -11.47 -2.59
N MET A 124 -6.71 -12.31 -3.22
CA MET A 124 -5.94 -11.96 -4.43
C MET A 124 -6.50 -12.68 -5.66
N ALA A 125 -6.81 -11.92 -6.71
CA ALA A 125 -7.07 -12.46 -8.05
C ALA A 125 -5.77 -12.96 -8.70
N SER A 126 -5.92 -13.86 -9.67
CA SER A 126 -4.82 -14.46 -10.42
C SER A 126 -3.95 -13.42 -11.14
N GLN A 127 -4.59 -12.41 -11.74
CA GLN A 127 -3.91 -11.30 -12.40
C GLN A 127 -3.08 -10.46 -11.41
N GLU A 128 -3.64 -10.15 -10.23
CA GLU A 128 -2.92 -9.41 -9.19
C GLU A 128 -1.67 -10.18 -8.73
N VAL A 129 -1.77 -11.50 -8.60
CA VAL A 129 -0.61 -12.35 -8.28
C VAL A 129 0.42 -12.34 -9.42
N ASP A 130 0.02 -12.43 -10.69
CA ASP A 130 0.98 -12.34 -11.79
C ASP A 130 1.67 -10.96 -11.84
N GLU A 131 0.92 -9.89 -11.64
CA GLU A 131 1.42 -8.51 -11.62
C GLU A 131 2.41 -8.27 -10.48
N ILE A 132 2.07 -8.65 -9.24
CA ILE A 132 2.97 -8.51 -8.07
C ILE A 132 4.30 -9.20 -8.35
N PHE A 133 4.29 -10.42 -8.90
CA PHE A 133 5.51 -11.19 -9.14
C PHE A 133 6.30 -10.69 -10.38
N ARG A 134 5.63 -10.16 -11.41
CA ARG A 134 6.27 -9.47 -12.54
C ARG A 134 6.85 -8.12 -12.16
N GLU A 135 6.18 -7.37 -11.30
CA GLU A 135 6.63 -6.06 -10.84
C GLU A 135 7.84 -6.17 -9.93
N ILE A 136 7.85 -7.14 -9.00
CA ILE A 136 9.04 -7.53 -8.24
C ILE A 136 10.21 -7.82 -9.19
N SER A 137 9.94 -8.44 -10.34
CA SER A 137 10.98 -8.72 -11.34
C SER A 137 11.53 -7.46 -12.00
N ASN A 138 10.65 -6.54 -12.39
CA ASN A 138 11.02 -5.32 -13.11
C ASN A 138 11.71 -4.29 -12.19
N SER A 139 11.22 -4.15 -10.95
CA SER A 139 11.75 -3.23 -9.94
C SER A 139 13.13 -3.67 -9.45
N ALA A 140 13.36 -4.97 -9.24
CA ALA A 140 14.66 -5.51 -8.83
C ALA A 140 15.77 -5.21 -9.85
N VAL A 141 15.46 -5.16 -11.15
CA VAL A 141 16.43 -5.00 -12.24
C VAL A 141 16.77 -3.54 -12.54
N ARG A 142 15.92 -2.57 -12.17
CA ARG A 142 16.03 -1.19 -12.70
C ARG A 142 16.67 -0.14 -11.80
N ASP A 143 16.57 -0.18 -10.47
CA ASP A 143 17.23 0.84 -9.66
C ASP A 143 17.52 0.41 -8.23
N TYR A 144 18.78 0.57 -7.83
CA TYR A 144 19.35 0.14 -6.55
C TYR A 144 19.41 1.28 -5.51
N GLY A 145 18.44 2.20 -5.54
CA GLY A 145 18.50 3.45 -4.78
C GLY A 145 17.31 3.78 -3.90
N GLU A 146 16.08 3.68 -4.40
CA GLU A 146 14.98 4.46 -3.81
C GLU A 146 13.64 3.72 -3.63
N TYR A 147 13.48 2.50 -4.14
CA TYR A 147 12.17 1.86 -4.14
C TYR A 147 12.02 0.83 -3.06
N SER A 148 11.54 1.25 -1.89
CA SER A 148 10.96 0.25 -0.99
C SER A 148 9.85 0.79 -0.10
N GLY A 149 8.84 1.37 -0.76
CA GLY A 149 7.51 1.59 -0.21
C GLY A 149 6.41 0.93 -1.06
N MET A 150 6.76 0.09 -2.04
CA MET A 150 5.75 -0.52 -2.91
C MET A 150 5.16 -1.79 -2.31
N PHE A 151 3.83 -1.84 -2.30
CA PHE A 151 3.00 -3.03 -2.12
C PHE A 151 3.63 -4.26 -2.81
N GLY A 152 3.63 -5.40 -2.13
CA GLY A 152 4.06 -6.69 -2.69
C GLY A 152 5.46 -7.19 -2.29
N MET A 153 6.37 -6.33 -1.81
CA MET A 153 7.69 -6.80 -1.37
C MET A 153 7.68 -7.60 -0.06
N GLY A 154 6.71 -7.34 0.84
CA GLY A 154 6.55 -8.07 2.11
C GLY A 154 6.46 -9.59 1.95
N VAL A 155 5.93 -10.07 0.81
CA VAL A 155 5.90 -11.50 0.47
C VAL A 155 7.32 -12.08 0.46
N LEU A 156 8.33 -11.33 -0.03
CA LEU A 156 9.73 -11.75 -0.14
C LEU A 156 10.45 -11.90 1.21
N SER A 157 9.79 -11.66 2.34
CA SER A 157 10.32 -11.92 3.68
C SER A 157 10.30 -13.42 4.05
N PHE A 158 9.46 -14.25 3.41
CA PHE A 158 9.31 -15.68 3.72
C PHE A 158 10.62 -16.50 3.71
N PRO A 159 11.65 -16.20 2.88
CA PRO A 159 12.93 -16.91 2.91
C PRO A 159 13.67 -16.78 4.24
N LYS A 160 13.36 -15.78 5.07
CA LYS A 160 13.91 -15.63 6.42
C LYS A 160 13.31 -16.60 7.43
N PHE A 161 12.11 -17.10 7.15
CA PHE A 161 11.41 -18.05 8.01
C PHE A 161 11.54 -19.50 7.51
N SER A 162 11.30 -19.75 6.23
CA SER A 162 11.31 -21.10 5.65
C SER A 162 12.61 -21.50 4.95
N GLY A 163 13.50 -20.53 4.73
CA GLY A 163 14.72 -20.71 3.98
C GLY A 163 14.56 -20.42 2.50
N VAL A 164 15.67 -20.06 1.86
CA VAL A 164 15.75 -19.57 0.47
C VAL A 164 15.30 -20.60 -0.58
N TYR A 165 15.26 -21.89 -0.21
CA TYR A 165 14.95 -23.00 -1.12
C TYR A 165 13.57 -23.60 -0.92
N ASP A 166 12.82 -23.13 0.07
CA ASP A 166 11.48 -23.66 0.34
C ASP A 166 10.40 -22.82 -0.36
N SER A 167 9.18 -23.37 -0.36
CA SER A 167 8.01 -22.76 -0.98
C SER A 167 6.89 -22.63 0.05
N GLY A 168 6.21 -21.49 0.06
CA GLY A 168 4.95 -21.32 0.78
C GLY A 168 3.78 -21.87 -0.02
N LEU A 169 2.78 -22.45 0.64
CA LEU A 169 1.48 -22.70 0.03
C LEU A 169 0.62 -21.45 0.16
N LEU A 170 0.13 -20.94 -0.97
CA LEU A 170 -0.86 -19.89 -1.08
C LEU A 170 -2.19 -20.51 -1.48
N MET A 171 -3.26 -20.16 -0.77
CA MET A 171 -4.64 -20.33 -1.21
C MET A 171 -5.32 -18.97 -1.12
N SER A 172 -6.08 -18.60 -2.15
CA SER A 172 -6.74 -17.31 -2.24
C SER A 172 -8.12 -17.47 -2.83
N HIS A 173 -9.10 -16.78 -2.26
CA HIS A 173 -10.44 -16.66 -2.79
C HIS A 173 -10.82 -15.17 -2.83
N SER A 174 -10.78 -14.59 -4.03
CA SER A 174 -10.95 -13.15 -4.27
C SER A 174 -12.40 -12.74 -4.17
N ARG A 175 -12.67 -11.70 -3.40
CA ARG A 175 -13.99 -11.05 -3.35
C ARG A 175 -14.23 -10.11 -4.52
N GLN A 176 -13.20 -9.77 -5.31
CA GLN A 176 -13.36 -8.89 -6.47
C GLN A 176 -13.78 -9.68 -7.72
N THR A 177 -13.17 -10.85 -7.91
CA THR A 177 -13.32 -11.64 -9.14
C THR A 177 -14.00 -13.00 -8.92
N ASP A 178 -14.24 -13.39 -7.66
CA ASP A 178 -14.73 -14.72 -7.26
C ASP A 178 -13.77 -15.87 -7.64
N GLU A 179 -12.53 -15.55 -8.02
CA GLU A 179 -11.50 -16.55 -8.32
C GLU A 179 -11.03 -17.24 -7.05
N ASN A 180 -11.02 -18.58 -7.05
CA ASN A 180 -10.62 -19.41 -5.92
C ASN A 180 -9.58 -20.45 -6.36
N TYR A 181 -8.37 -20.38 -5.82
CA TYR A 181 -7.25 -21.21 -6.28
C TYR A 181 -6.18 -21.46 -5.21
N ALA A 182 -5.29 -22.40 -5.52
CA ALA A 182 -4.08 -22.68 -4.76
C ALA A 182 -2.83 -22.59 -5.64
N ALA A 183 -1.71 -22.20 -5.04
CA ALA A 183 -0.42 -22.14 -5.70
C ALA A 183 0.73 -22.32 -4.71
N TYR A 184 1.88 -22.85 -5.17
CA TYR A 184 3.14 -22.71 -4.47
C TYR A 184 3.80 -21.37 -4.83
N VAL A 185 4.25 -20.66 -3.81
CA VAL A 185 5.02 -19.43 -3.94
C VAL A 185 6.46 -19.71 -3.54
N SER A 186 7.40 -19.38 -4.42
CA SER A 186 8.83 -19.55 -4.16
C SER A 186 9.65 -18.43 -4.79
N LEU A 187 10.96 -18.41 -4.53
CA LEU A 187 11.89 -17.51 -5.23
C LEU A 187 12.11 -17.87 -6.70
N ALA A 188 11.54 -18.97 -7.20
CA ALA A 188 11.50 -19.25 -8.64
C ALA A 188 10.29 -18.59 -9.33
N GLY A 189 9.26 -18.24 -8.56
CA GLY A 189 7.99 -17.71 -9.04
C GLY A 189 6.82 -18.48 -8.44
N VAL A 190 5.67 -18.41 -9.12
CA VAL A 190 4.41 -19.01 -8.67
C VAL A 190 4.12 -20.27 -9.49
N GLU A 191 3.74 -21.34 -8.80
CA GLU A 191 3.36 -22.63 -9.38
C GLU A 191 1.90 -22.95 -9.06
N PRO A 192 1.00 -22.97 -10.05
CA PRO A 192 -0.41 -23.32 -9.84
C PRO A 192 -0.56 -24.75 -9.30
N LEU A 193 -1.52 -24.95 -8.39
CA LEU A 193 -1.85 -26.24 -7.79
C LEU A 193 -3.33 -26.58 -7.92
N MET A 194 -3.65 -27.87 -7.87
CA MET A 194 -4.99 -28.35 -7.58
C MET A 194 -5.32 -28.09 -6.11
N GLY A 195 -6.44 -27.42 -5.90
CA GLY A 195 -6.91 -27.06 -4.57
C GLY A 195 -7.48 -25.65 -4.57
N GLN A 196 -8.37 -25.40 -3.63
CA GLN A 196 -9.06 -24.13 -3.44
C GLN A 196 -9.50 -24.04 -1.98
N MET A 197 -9.83 -22.84 -1.53
CA MET A 197 -10.51 -22.66 -0.24
C MET A 197 -11.95 -23.19 -0.33
N PRO A 198 -12.60 -23.53 0.79
CA PRO A 198 -14.03 -23.79 0.79
C PRO A 198 -14.80 -22.62 0.14
N GLU A 199 -15.84 -22.91 -0.65
CA GLU A 199 -16.60 -21.91 -1.43
C GLU A 199 -17.19 -20.76 -0.58
N ASN A 200 -17.45 -21.03 0.70
CA ASN A 200 -18.00 -20.05 1.63
C ASN A 200 -16.92 -19.29 2.41
N GLU A 201 -15.64 -19.47 2.09
CA GLU A 201 -14.51 -18.84 2.74
C GLU A 201 -13.75 -17.97 1.74
N TYR A 202 -13.73 -16.67 1.99
CA TYR A 202 -12.99 -15.67 1.20
C TYR A 202 -11.74 -15.21 1.95
N GLY A 203 -10.83 -14.54 1.24
CA GLY A 203 -9.58 -14.00 1.78
C GLY A 203 -8.35 -14.80 1.32
N THR A 204 -7.25 -14.64 2.05
CA THR A 204 -5.97 -15.30 1.73
C THR A 204 -5.52 -16.23 2.86
N LYS A 205 -4.90 -17.34 2.50
CA LYS A 205 -4.26 -18.28 3.43
C LYS A 205 -2.87 -18.66 2.95
N PHE A 206 -1.88 -18.36 3.78
CA PHE A 206 -0.50 -18.76 3.58
C PHE A 206 -0.09 -19.86 4.56
N GLN A 207 0.74 -20.80 4.09
CA GLN A 207 1.38 -21.79 4.94
C GLN A 207 2.87 -21.92 4.62
N PHE A 208 3.69 -21.87 5.67
CA PHE A 208 5.14 -21.98 5.56
C PHE A 208 5.68 -22.97 6.58
N THR A 209 6.67 -23.74 6.15
CA THR A 209 7.46 -24.60 7.05
C THR A 209 8.55 -23.75 7.68
N ALA A 210 8.80 -23.87 8.98
CA ALA A 210 9.92 -23.15 9.60
C ALA A 210 11.26 -23.85 9.32
N GLN A 211 12.31 -23.09 9.06
CA GLN A 211 13.66 -23.65 8.91
C GLN A 211 14.26 -24.05 10.26
N GLU A 212 13.92 -23.33 11.32
CA GLU A 212 14.46 -23.46 12.68
C GLU A 212 13.32 -23.35 13.70
N ASP A 213 13.60 -23.65 14.97
CA ASP A 213 12.63 -23.44 16.06
C ASP A 213 12.61 -21.96 16.42
N TYR A 214 11.55 -21.28 15.98
CA TYR A 214 11.33 -19.85 16.23
C TYR A 214 10.35 -19.64 17.38
N ASP A 215 10.55 -18.56 18.13
CA ASP A 215 9.58 -18.10 19.14
C ASP A 215 8.43 -17.33 18.49
N VAL A 216 7.65 -18.04 17.66
CA VAL A 216 6.53 -17.48 16.89
C VAL A 216 5.53 -16.78 17.80
N ARG A 217 5.28 -17.33 19.00
CA ARG A 217 4.32 -16.78 19.95
C ARG A 217 4.69 -15.35 20.32
N SER A 218 5.91 -15.12 20.80
CA SER A 218 6.38 -13.78 21.21
C SER A 218 6.39 -12.79 20.04
N ALA A 219 6.74 -13.26 18.84
CA ALA A 219 6.69 -12.41 17.65
C ALA A 219 5.26 -12.02 17.27
N VAL A 220 4.30 -12.96 17.29
CA VAL A 220 2.90 -12.65 17.03
C VAL A 220 2.35 -11.71 18.08
N GLU A 221 2.60 -11.94 19.37
CA GLU A 221 2.17 -11.02 20.44
C GLU A 221 2.68 -9.59 20.20
N LYS A 222 3.97 -9.44 19.93
CA LYS A 222 4.62 -8.14 19.67
C LYS A 222 3.99 -7.36 18.52
N TYR A 223 3.66 -8.04 17.41
CA TYR A 223 3.16 -7.40 16.20
C TYR A 223 1.64 -7.39 16.09
N ALA A 224 0.93 -8.30 16.75
CA ALA A 224 -0.53 -8.37 16.69
C ALA A 224 -1.22 -7.47 17.73
N GLU A 225 -0.54 -7.11 18.82
CA GLU A 225 -1.11 -6.32 19.92
C GLU A 225 -1.80 -5.03 19.44
N TRP A 226 -1.23 -4.37 18.43
CA TRP A 226 -1.64 -3.04 17.95
C TRP A 226 -2.47 -3.08 16.66
N ILE A 227 -2.68 -4.28 16.09
CA ILE A 227 -3.45 -4.47 14.84
C ILE A 227 -4.91 -4.07 15.07
N ARG A 228 -5.49 -3.33 14.11
CA ARG A 228 -6.88 -2.82 14.15
C ARG A 228 -7.93 -3.89 13.85
N VAL A 229 -7.47 -5.06 13.42
CA VAL A 229 -8.26 -6.25 13.11
C VAL A 229 -7.96 -7.32 14.17
N PRO A 230 -8.98 -7.98 14.74
CA PRO A 230 -8.78 -9.09 15.67
C PRO A 230 -7.85 -10.18 15.11
N VAL A 231 -6.82 -10.53 15.88
CA VAL A 231 -5.87 -11.60 15.54
C VAL A 231 -6.02 -12.76 16.51
N ILE A 232 -6.57 -13.87 16.02
CA ILE A 232 -6.73 -15.10 16.79
C ILE A 232 -5.47 -15.94 16.62
N TYR A 233 -4.69 -16.09 17.70
CA TYR A 233 -3.48 -16.91 17.71
C TYR A 233 -3.74 -18.26 18.37
N ARG A 234 -3.35 -19.35 17.69
CA ARG A 234 -3.42 -20.73 18.21
C ARG A 234 -2.08 -21.42 18.09
N GLU A 235 -1.68 -22.15 19.12
CA GLU A 235 -0.48 -22.98 19.11
C GLU A 235 -0.80 -24.43 19.41
N ARG A 236 -0.22 -25.33 18.62
CA ARG A 236 -0.30 -26.77 18.84
C ARG A 236 1.08 -27.34 19.16
N ASP A 237 1.11 -28.28 20.09
CA ASP A 237 2.32 -29.01 20.45
C ASP A 237 2.70 -30.09 19.42
N GLU A 238 3.75 -30.86 19.73
CA GLU A 238 4.26 -31.94 18.89
C GLU A 238 3.24 -33.09 18.68
N ASP A 239 2.26 -33.21 19.58
CA ASP A 239 1.17 -34.20 19.49
C ASP A 239 -0.05 -33.66 18.72
N GLY A 240 0.02 -32.41 18.23
CA GLY A 240 -1.06 -31.72 17.52
C GLY A 240 -2.18 -31.21 18.43
N THR A 241 -1.95 -31.18 19.75
CA THR A 241 -2.92 -30.69 20.74
C THR A 241 -2.79 -29.19 20.90
N GLU A 242 -3.91 -28.46 20.93
CA GLU A 242 -3.91 -27.02 21.19
C GLU A 242 -3.47 -26.75 22.64
N VAL A 243 -2.36 -26.04 22.79
CA VAL A 243 -1.73 -25.72 24.08
C VAL A 243 -1.80 -24.23 24.44
N PHE A 244 -2.08 -23.37 23.47
CA PHE A 244 -2.23 -21.94 23.67
C PHE A 244 -3.24 -21.36 22.66
N ASN A 245 -4.05 -20.43 23.14
CA ASN A 245 -5.10 -19.75 22.37
C ASN A 245 -5.34 -18.39 23.00
N GLU A 246 -5.10 -17.32 22.25
CA GLU A 246 -5.19 -15.94 22.70
C GLU A 246 -5.64 -15.05 21.54
N ASP A 247 -6.40 -14.00 21.86
CA ASP A 247 -6.86 -13.00 20.89
C ASP A 247 -6.08 -11.70 21.12
N TYR A 248 -5.46 -11.17 20.06
CA TYR A 248 -4.72 -9.91 20.06
C TYR A 248 -5.43 -8.85 19.19
N GLY A 249 -5.04 -7.59 19.36
CA GLY A 249 -5.49 -6.45 18.55
C GLY A 249 -6.31 -5.42 19.33
N ASN A 250 -6.67 -4.33 18.65
CA ASN A 250 -7.47 -3.20 19.14
C ASN A 250 -6.89 -2.42 20.34
N LYS A 251 -5.60 -2.60 20.64
CA LYS A 251 -4.95 -1.80 21.67
C LYS A 251 -4.77 -0.34 21.21
N LYS A 252 -5.23 0.61 22.01
CA LYS A 252 -4.99 2.04 21.81
C LYS A 252 -3.66 2.45 22.46
N LEU A 253 -3.03 3.50 21.95
CA LEU A 253 -1.79 4.03 22.55
C LEU A 253 -2.06 4.50 23.99
N THR A 254 -3.25 5.07 24.23
CA THR A 254 -3.72 5.48 25.56
C THR A 254 -3.75 4.33 26.58
N ASP A 255 -3.99 3.09 26.15
CA ASP A 255 -4.14 1.94 27.06
C ASP A 255 -2.84 1.60 27.81
N LYS A 256 -1.69 2.09 27.32
CA LYS A 256 -0.40 1.99 28.02
C LYS A 256 -0.34 2.87 29.28
N TYR A 257 -1.18 3.90 29.37
CA TYR A 257 -1.13 4.91 30.42
C TYR A 257 -2.22 4.65 31.49
N GLY A 258 -1.87 4.88 32.75
CA GLY A 258 -2.83 4.74 33.83
C GLY A 258 -3.81 5.91 33.84
N THR A 259 -5.01 5.70 34.37
CA THR A 259 -6.02 6.78 34.52
C THR A 259 -5.57 7.95 35.42
N ARG A 260 -4.44 7.81 36.12
CA ARG A 260 -3.84 8.87 36.96
C ARG A 260 -2.72 9.63 36.26
N ASP A 261 -2.38 9.24 35.03
CA ASP A 261 -1.33 9.87 34.26
C ASP A 261 -1.94 11.04 33.48
N ILE A 262 -1.26 12.19 33.50
CA ILE A 262 -1.68 13.34 32.69
C ILE A 262 -1.25 13.02 31.25
N THR A 263 -2.23 12.78 30.39
CA THR A 263 -2.00 12.49 28.98
C THR A 263 -2.69 13.54 28.13
N MET A 264 -1.92 14.16 27.24
CA MET A 264 -2.46 15.06 26.23
C MET A 264 -2.59 14.29 24.92
N THR A 265 -3.78 14.30 24.35
CA THR A 265 -4.09 13.58 23.10
C THR A 265 -4.31 14.58 21.99
N PHE A 266 -3.84 14.24 20.79
CA PHE A 266 -4.18 14.92 19.56
C PHE A 266 -4.70 13.88 18.56
N ASP A 267 -5.95 14.05 18.12
CA ASP A 267 -6.67 13.20 17.18
C ASP A 267 -7.59 14.13 16.36
N GLU A 268 -7.07 14.68 15.26
CA GLU A 268 -7.86 15.59 14.41
C GLU A 268 -8.48 14.78 13.25
N TYR A 269 -9.66 14.23 13.54
CA TYR A 269 -10.82 14.02 12.66
C TYR A 269 -10.82 12.92 11.58
N ASP A 270 -9.70 12.54 10.96
CA ASP A 270 -9.72 11.69 9.73
C ASP A 270 -8.80 10.45 9.80
N GLU A 271 -8.48 9.94 10.99
CA GLU A 271 -7.62 8.76 11.17
C GLU A 271 -6.27 8.85 10.42
N TYR A 272 -5.60 10.01 10.46
CA TYR A 272 -4.26 10.17 9.87
C TYR A 272 -3.14 9.77 10.84
N PHE A 273 -3.21 10.28 12.07
CA PHE A 273 -2.31 9.92 13.16
C PHE A 273 -2.92 10.32 14.51
N GLU A 274 -2.43 9.67 15.56
CA GLU A 274 -2.64 10.06 16.95
C GLU A 274 -1.29 10.37 17.60
N ALA A 275 -1.28 11.36 18.49
CA ALA A 275 -0.11 11.68 19.28
C ALA A 275 -0.47 11.88 20.76
N TYR A 276 0.39 11.35 21.63
CA TYR A 276 0.21 11.37 23.07
C TYR A 276 1.46 11.87 23.77
N CYS A 277 1.29 12.76 24.74
CA CYS A 277 2.39 13.24 25.57
C CYS A 277 2.12 12.89 27.04
N SER A 278 3.07 12.21 27.69
CA SER A 278 3.05 11.83 29.10
C SER A 278 4.48 11.80 29.68
N ASP A 279 4.62 11.97 31.00
CA ASP A 279 5.91 11.86 31.70
C ASP A 279 6.52 10.44 31.65
N LYS A 280 5.70 9.45 31.30
CA LYS A 280 6.10 8.05 31.12
C LYS A 280 6.27 7.63 29.66
N SER A 281 6.00 8.51 28.69
CA SER A 281 6.14 8.19 27.27
C SER A 281 7.59 7.82 26.94
N SER A 282 7.74 6.84 26.06
CA SER A 282 9.03 6.25 25.67
C SER A 282 9.62 6.84 24.38
N GLU A 283 8.95 7.80 23.76
CA GLU A 283 9.27 8.31 22.42
C GLU A 283 8.99 7.28 21.30
N GLU A 284 8.04 6.37 21.55
CA GLU A 284 7.72 5.30 20.61
C GLU A 284 6.89 5.83 19.43
N THR A 285 7.25 5.41 18.23
CA THR A 285 6.45 5.66 17.04
C THR A 285 5.92 4.34 16.49
N LEU A 286 4.62 4.27 16.26
CA LEU A 286 3.95 3.17 15.57
C LEU A 286 3.57 3.61 14.16
N LEU A 287 3.83 2.75 13.16
CA LEU A 287 3.30 2.91 11.80
C LEU A 287 2.15 1.92 11.61
N LEU A 288 0.96 2.45 11.37
CA LEU A 288 -0.34 1.76 11.39
C LEU A 288 -0.63 1.07 12.71
N SER A 289 0.02 -0.04 12.94
CA SER A 289 -0.21 -1.01 14.00
C SER A 289 1.09 -1.67 14.45
N MET A 290 2.24 -1.11 14.09
CA MET A 290 3.54 -1.77 14.29
C MET A 290 4.59 -0.81 14.80
N PRO A 291 5.49 -1.24 15.71
CA PRO A 291 6.61 -0.43 16.15
C PRO A 291 7.59 -0.14 15.01
N ILE A 292 8.14 1.07 15.03
CA ILE A 292 9.11 1.60 14.06
C ILE A 292 10.50 1.69 14.70
N GLU A 293 11.55 1.39 13.94
CA GLU A 293 12.93 1.70 14.32
C GLU A 293 13.41 2.97 13.59
N ARG A 294 13.72 4.04 14.34
CA ARG A 294 14.19 5.29 13.73
C ARG A 294 15.67 5.22 13.39
N ASN A 295 15.99 5.39 12.11
CA ASN A 295 17.37 5.56 11.65
C ASN A 295 17.76 7.05 11.68
N GLY A 296 18.24 7.55 12.83
CA GLY A 296 18.69 8.95 12.92
C GLY A 296 19.45 9.29 14.21
N THR A 297 20.41 10.21 14.10
CA THR A 297 21.14 10.82 15.23
C THR A 297 20.65 12.23 15.58
N HIS A 298 19.52 12.66 15.01
CA HIS A 298 18.96 13.98 15.27
C HIS A 298 18.04 13.93 16.48
N GLU A 299 18.56 14.36 17.63
CA GLU A 299 17.76 14.64 18.82
C GLU A 299 17.02 15.97 18.61
N THR A 300 15.78 15.92 18.15
CA THR A 300 14.85 17.02 18.40
C THR A 300 14.42 16.94 19.85
N ILE A 301 14.91 17.87 20.68
CA ILE A 301 14.50 17.98 22.08
C ILE A 301 13.11 18.60 22.09
N ALA A 302 12.08 17.77 21.99
CA ALA A 302 10.79 18.17 22.51
C ALA A 302 10.95 18.43 24.01
N PRO A 303 10.31 19.46 24.59
CA PRO A 303 10.37 19.68 26.03
C PRO A 303 9.74 18.53 26.84
N PHE A 304 9.07 17.57 26.19
CA PHE A 304 8.38 16.43 26.77
C PHE A 304 8.52 15.20 25.84
N ASN A 305 8.45 14.01 26.41
CA ASN A 305 8.40 12.76 25.66
C ASN A 305 7.00 12.56 25.07
N PHE A 306 6.91 11.95 23.89
CA PHE A 306 5.63 11.70 23.24
C PHE A 306 5.63 10.37 22.48
N ASP A 307 4.51 9.68 22.44
CA ASP A 307 4.31 8.54 21.54
C ASP A 307 3.40 8.96 20.38
N VAL A 308 3.65 8.44 19.18
CA VAL A 308 2.86 8.74 17.97
C VAL A 308 2.47 7.46 17.26
N ARG A 309 1.24 7.39 16.76
CA ARG A 309 0.76 6.34 15.88
C ARG A 309 0.28 6.95 14.59
N PHE A 310 0.88 6.57 13.48
CA PHE A 310 0.37 6.90 12.15
C PHE A 310 -0.66 5.85 11.74
N TYR A 311 -1.70 6.26 11.04
CA TYR A 311 -2.76 5.41 10.52
C TYR A 311 -2.83 5.38 9.00
N ASP A 312 -2.01 6.24 8.37
CA ASP A 312 -1.72 6.25 6.95
C ASP A 312 -0.20 6.19 6.70
N GLU A 313 0.20 5.45 5.67
CA GLU A 313 1.58 5.26 5.21
C GLU A 313 1.87 6.05 3.91
N SER A 314 0.86 6.69 3.34
CA SER A 314 0.93 7.37 2.04
C SER A 314 1.74 8.67 2.06
N GLY A 315 2.02 9.22 3.24
CA GLY A 315 2.55 10.57 3.35
C GLY A 315 1.55 11.62 2.87
N VAL A 316 0.25 11.41 3.06
CA VAL A 316 -0.81 12.38 2.74
C VAL A 316 -0.59 13.74 3.40
N ILE A 317 -1.12 14.75 2.74
CA ILE A 317 -1.29 16.08 3.30
C ILE A 317 -2.52 16.03 4.22
N PHE A 318 -2.30 16.02 5.53
CA PHE A 318 -3.41 15.98 6.49
C PHE A 318 -3.90 17.38 6.89
N LYS A 319 -3.15 18.43 6.52
CA LYS A 319 -3.55 19.83 6.75
C LYS A 319 -3.08 20.70 5.61
N SER A 320 -3.99 21.46 5.00
CA SER A 320 -3.70 22.31 3.85
C SER A 320 -4.49 23.62 3.90
N SER A 321 -3.86 24.73 3.51
CA SER A 321 -4.57 25.98 3.22
C SER A 321 -5.07 26.09 1.77
N ASN A 322 -4.74 25.12 0.92
CA ASN A 322 -4.91 25.16 -0.54
C ASN A 322 -5.80 24.02 -1.06
N GLU A 323 -6.64 23.44 -0.20
CA GLU A 323 -7.58 22.36 -0.55
C GLU A 323 -6.89 21.05 -0.99
N ASN A 324 -5.62 20.84 -0.62
CA ASN A 324 -4.88 19.59 -0.88
C ASN A 324 -5.06 18.54 0.25
N GLU A 325 -5.96 18.75 1.19
CA GLU A 325 -6.17 17.81 2.32
C GLU A 325 -6.62 16.44 1.81
N GLY A 326 -5.99 15.38 2.31
CA GLY A 326 -6.22 14.00 1.87
C GLY A 326 -5.44 13.60 0.61
N CYS A 327 -4.80 14.53 -0.10
CA CYS A 327 -4.02 14.21 -1.28
C CYS A 327 -2.62 13.66 -0.95
N SER A 328 -2.21 12.63 -1.69
CA SER A 328 -0.83 12.11 -1.65
C SER A 328 0.07 12.81 -2.68
N PRO A 329 1.22 13.37 -2.28
CA PRO A 329 2.18 13.94 -3.24
C PRO A 329 2.80 12.88 -4.15
N ILE A 330 2.86 13.12 -5.45
CA ILE A 330 3.54 12.23 -6.41
C ILE A 330 4.29 13.01 -7.51
N PRO A 331 5.30 12.40 -8.17
CA PRO A 331 5.95 13.03 -9.31
C PRO A 331 4.96 13.37 -10.43
N ARG A 332 5.05 14.60 -10.97
CA ARG A 332 4.14 15.08 -12.04
C ARG A 332 4.04 14.14 -13.25
N GLY A 333 5.11 13.41 -13.55
CA GLY A 333 5.11 12.41 -14.62
C GLY A 333 4.16 11.25 -14.37
N ASP A 334 4.06 10.77 -13.14
CA ASP A 334 3.19 9.65 -12.77
C ASP A 334 1.75 10.11 -12.59
N TYR A 335 1.54 11.32 -12.05
CA TYR A 335 0.22 11.97 -12.03
C TYR A 335 -0.41 12.03 -13.43
N LYS A 336 0.38 12.46 -14.44
CA LYS A 336 -0.08 12.51 -15.84
C LYS A 336 -0.45 11.14 -16.40
N LYS A 337 0.28 10.08 -16.03
CA LYS A 337 -0.05 8.71 -16.46
C LYS A 337 -1.36 8.25 -15.84
N MET A 338 -1.59 8.50 -14.55
CA MET A 338 -2.85 8.15 -13.90
C MET A 338 -4.06 8.81 -14.58
N LEU A 339 -3.94 10.09 -14.96
CA LEU A 339 -4.98 10.77 -15.75
C LEU A 339 -5.20 10.12 -17.13
N LEU A 340 -4.12 9.69 -17.80
CA LEU A 340 -4.20 9.02 -19.10
C LEU A 340 -4.79 7.61 -19.01
N ASP A 341 -4.58 6.92 -17.90
CA ASP A 341 -5.14 5.60 -17.62
C ASP A 341 -6.63 5.71 -17.27
N ALA A 342 -6.99 6.68 -16.43
CA ALA A 342 -8.40 6.97 -16.08
C ALA A 342 -9.22 7.42 -17.31
N ARG A 343 -8.55 8.07 -18.28
CA ARG A 343 -9.17 8.63 -19.50
C ARG A 343 -8.62 7.94 -20.75
N GLU A 344 -8.49 6.61 -20.72
CA GLU A 344 -7.83 5.82 -21.78
C GLU A 344 -8.39 6.09 -23.18
N GLU A 345 -9.69 6.39 -23.29
CA GLU A 345 -10.36 6.66 -24.56
C GLU A 345 -10.03 8.05 -25.15
N TYR A 346 -9.48 8.97 -24.36
CA TYR A 346 -9.33 10.38 -24.72
C TYR A 346 -7.86 10.84 -24.66
N VAL A 347 -7.57 11.95 -25.34
CA VAL A 347 -6.29 12.69 -25.25
C VAL A 347 -6.55 14.18 -25.43
N PRO A 348 -5.99 15.08 -24.59
CA PRO A 348 -6.19 16.51 -24.74
C PRO A 348 -5.32 17.07 -25.88
N GLU A 349 -5.80 18.12 -26.53
CA GLU A 349 -5.08 18.83 -27.61
C GLU A 349 -3.65 19.22 -27.20
N SER A 350 -3.45 19.78 -26.01
CA SER A 350 -2.12 20.18 -25.51
C SER A 350 -1.07 19.05 -25.43
N MET A 351 -1.50 17.79 -25.35
CA MET A 351 -0.57 16.64 -25.32
C MET A 351 -0.09 16.22 -26.71
N ILE A 352 -0.74 16.70 -27.78
CA ILE A 352 -0.43 16.32 -29.16
C ILE A 352 0.06 17.50 -30.02
N GLU A 353 -0.08 18.75 -29.56
CA GLU A 353 0.28 19.97 -30.30
C GLU A 353 1.76 20.02 -30.76
N ASP A 354 2.68 19.37 -30.03
CA ASP A 354 4.13 19.44 -30.29
C ASP A 354 4.71 18.19 -31.00
N ASP A 355 3.90 17.15 -31.27
CA ASP A 355 4.39 15.91 -31.88
C ASP A 355 4.15 15.89 -33.40
N ALA A 356 5.21 16.20 -34.14
CA ALA A 356 5.21 16.21 -35.61
C ALA A 356 4.93 14.83 -36.26
N ASN A 357 4.86 13.74 -35.49
CA ASN A 357 4.58 12.39 -36.01
C ASN A 357 3.13 11.93 -35.76
N ILE A 358 2.29 12.77 -35.15
CA ILE A 358 0.89 12.45 -34.91
C ILE A 358 0.06 12.74 -36.16
N VAL A 359 -0.68 11.72 -36.60
CA VAL A 359 -1.64 11.82 -37.70
C VAL A 359 -3.05 11.79 -37.13
N LEU A 360 -3.82 12.84 -37.41
CA LEU A 360 -5.19 12.98 -36.95
C LEU A 360 -6.18 12.63 -38.07
N GLY A 361 -7.23 11.90 -37.71
CA GLY A 361 -8.39 11.63 -38.56
C GLY A 361 -9.65 12.19 -37.92
N GLN A 362 -10.59 12.66 -38.72
CA GLN A 362 -11.91 13.07 -38.25
C GLN A 362 -12.97 12.16 -38.87
N GLU A 363 -13.79 11.51 -38.05
CA GLU A 363 -14.89 10.70 -38.56
C GLU A 363 -15.94 11.57 -39.24
N VAL A 364 -16.61 11.04 -40.26
CA VAL A 364 -17.77 11.66 -40.90
C VAL A 364 -19.01 10.89 -40.46
N VAL A 365 -19.88 11.55 -39.68
CA VAL A 365 -21.03 10.89 -39.02
C VAL A 365 -22.32 10.96 -39.83
N ALA A 366 -22.40 11.87 -40.80
CA ALA A 366 -23.49 11.96 -41.77
C ALA A 366 -22.99 12.63 -43.05
N GLY A 367 -23.65 12.40 -44.19
CA GLY A 367 -23.33 13.05 -45.46
C GLY A 367 -22.92 12.07 -46.56
N THR A 368 -22.30 12.61 -47.61
CA THR A 368 -21.83 11.84 -48.77
C THR A 368 -20.74 10.84 -48.40
N HIS A 369 -19.91 11.16 -47.40
CA HIS A 369 -18.79 10.34 -46.96
C HIS A 369 -19.03 9.70 -45.58
N GLU A 370 -20.29 9.47 -45.19
CA GLU A 370 -20.65 8.81 -43.93
C GLU A 370 -19.88 7.50 -43.71
N GLY A 371 -19.24 7.36 -42.55
CA GLY A 371 -18.42 6.20 -42.18
C GLY A 371 -16.97 6.25 -42.67
N MET A 372 -16.57 7.30 -43.39
CA MET A 372 -15.17 7.54 -43.78
C MET A 372 -14.44 8.40 -42.74
N ILE A 373 -13.11 8.38 -42.78
CA ILE A 373 -12.23 9.21 -41.95
C ILE A 373 -11.60 10.31 -42.82
N ALA A 374 -11.92 11.55 -42.51
CA ALA A 374 -11.32 12.74 -43.10
C ALA A 374 -9.89 12.95 -42.57
N ILE A 375 -8.91 13.04 -43.47
CA ILE A 375 -7.49 13.17 -43.16
C ILE A 375 -6.86 14.28 -44.04
N ASN A 376 -5.80 14.94 -43.57
CA ASN A 376 -5.07 15.89 -44.42
C ASN A 376 -4.40 15.15 -45.58
N THR A 377 -4.37 15.79 -46.75
CA THR A 377 -3.73 15.27 -47.95
C THR A 377 -2.25 14.94 -47.71
N ASP A 378 -1.53 15.81 -47.00
CA ASP A 378 -0.12 15.60 -46.66
C ASP A 378 0.10 14.38 -45.74
N ASP A 379 -0.80 14.14 -44.79
CA ASP A 379 -0.71 13.00 -43.86
C ASP A 379 -1.04 11.68 -44.55
N LEU A 380 -1.98 11.68 -45.49
CA LEU A 380 -2.32 10.52 -46.31
C LEU A 380 -1.16 10.13 -47.26
N GLU A 381 -0.41 11.11 -47.75
CA GLU A 381 0.75 10.92 -48.64
C GLU A 381 2.08 10.73 -47.89
N SER A 382 2.10 10.95 -46.56
CA SER A 382 3.29 10.90 -45.71
C SER A 382 4.00 9.53 -45.66
N GLY A 383 3.31 8.46 -46.06
CA GLY A 383 3.81 7.09 -45.99
C GLY A 383 3.76 6.47 -44.58
N VAL A 384 3.14 7.15 -43.61
CA VAL A 384 2.90 6.63 -42.27
C VAL A 384 1.86 5.48 -42.34
N PRO A 385 2.09 4.33 -41.68
CA PRO A 385 1.13 3.23 -41.68
C PRO A 385 -0.17 3.58 -40.96
N LEU A 386 -1.24 3.78 -41.70
CA LEU A 386 -2.58 4.06 -41.16
C LEU A 386 -3.37 2.77 -40.90
N PRO A 387 -4.33 2.77 -39.95
CA PRO A 387 -5.23 1.65 -39.73
C PRO A 387 -6.11 1.35 -40.97
N GLN A 388 -6.69 0.15 -41.04
CA GLN A 388 -7.62 -0.19 -42.13
C GLN A 388 -8.95 0.54 -41.94
N ASN A 389 -9.15 1.62 -42.69
CA ASN A 389 -10.41 2.36 -42.78
C ASN A 389 -10.58 2.95 -44.19
N ASP A 390 -11.79 3.40 -44.50
CA ASP A 390 -12.05 4.19 -45.70
C ASP A 390 -11.71 5.66 -45.42
N TYR A 391 -10.75 6.22 -46.15
CA TYR A 391 -10.25 7.58 -45.96
C TYR A 391 -10.75 8.53 -47.04
N VAL A 392 -11.05 9.78 -46.65
CA VAL A 392 -11.35 10.89 -47.56
C VAL A 392 -10.40 12.05 -47.23
N THR A 393 -9.92 12.79 -48.24
CA THR A 393 -9.10 13.97 -47.95
C THR A 393 -10.00 15.12 -47.50
N ARG A 394 -9.49 16.02 -46.65
CA ARG A 394 -10.25 17.20 -46.24
C ARG A 394 -10.66 18.10 -47.40
N ASP A 395 -9.93 18.07 -48.51
CA ASP A 395 -10.25 18.82 -49.73
C ASP A 395 -11.43 18.22 -50.52
N ASP A 396 -11.73 16.93 -50.31
CA ASP A 396 -12.79 16.19 -51.00
C ASP A 396 -14.12 16.16 -50.20
N LEU A 397 -14.15 16.75 -49.01
CA LEU A 397 -15.37 16.86 -48.20
C LEU A 397 -16.40 17.77 -48.85
N THR A 398 -17.67 17.42 -48.65
CA THR A 398 -18.85 18.12 -49.17
C THR A 398 -19.54 18.95 -48.08
N GLU A 399 -20.37 19.92 -48.45
CA GLU A 399 -21.10 20.75 -47.47
C GLU A 399 -22.14 19.95 -46.64
N ASP A 400 -22.54 18.77 -47.11
CA ASP A 400 -23.44 17.84 -46.41
C ASP A 400 -22.73 16.86 -45.47
N ASP A 401 -21.39 16.83 -45.46
CA ASP A 401 -20.62 16.00 -44.53
C ASP A 401 -20.61 16.62 -43.12
N GLU A 402 -21.10 15.88 -42.12
CA GLU A 402 -21.11 16.29 -40.72
C GLU A 402 -19.87 15.73 -40.00
N PRO A 403 -19.08 16.58 -39.33
CA PRO A 403 -17.89 16.16 -38.60
C PRO A 403 -18.26 15.40 -37.32
N GLY A 404 -17.60 14.26 -37.12
CA GLY A 404 -17.61 13.45 -35.90
C GLY A 404 -16.36 13.63 -35.06
N ARG A 405 -16.03 12.59 -34.28
CA ARG A 405 -14.88 12.59 -33.38
C ARG A 405 -13.56 12.68 -34.14
N VAL A 406 -12.61 13.38 -33.55
CA VAL A 406 -11.22 13.41 -34.01
C VAL A 406 -10.48 12.28 -33.30
N ILE A 407 -9.75 11.44 -34.03
CA ILE A 407 -9.02 10.30 -33.50
C ILE A 407 -7.56 10.33 -33.94
N VAL A 408 -6.68 9.80 -33.10
CA VAL A 408 -5.27 9.63 -33.44
C VAL A 408 -5.10 8.35 -34.26
N LEU A 409 -4.75 8.49 -35.55
CA LEU A 409 -4.61 7.37 -36.48
C LEU A 409 -3.23 6.71 -36.39
N ALA A 410 -2.19 7.52 -36.20
CA ALA A 410 -0.81 7.10 -36.07
C ALA A 410 -0.02 8.14 -35.25
N GLY A 411 1.09 7.74 -34.63
CA GLY A 411 1.89 8.60 -33.75
C GLY A 411 2.52 7.80 -32.61
N ASN A 412 2.80 8.47 -31.49
CA ASN A 412 3.26 7.83 -30.27
C ASN A 412 2.33 6.66 -29.87
N ASP A 413 2.91 5.48 -29.60
CA ASP A 413 2.18 4.23 -29.40
C ASP A 413 1.10 4.31 -28.32
N GLY A 414 1.23 5.26 -27.38
CA GLY A 414 0.25 5.50 -26.31
C GLY A 414 -1.06 6.16 -26.73
N PHE A 415 -1.11 6.94 -27.82
CA PHE A 415 -2.30 7.73 -28.19
C PHE A 415 -3.13 7.13 -29.32
N ARG A 416 -2.60 6.12 -30.01
CA ARG A 416 -3.24 5.56 -31.21
C ARG A 416 -4.63 5.00 -30.88
N GLY A 417 -5.63 5.44 -31.65
CA GLY A 417 -7.02 5.04 -31.49
C GLY A 417 -7.81 5.86 -30.47
N ARG A 418 -7.16 6.76 -29.71
CA ARG A 418 -7.83 7.65 -28.75
C ARG A 418 -8.50 8.84 -29.45
N THR A 419 -9.55 9.35 -28.82
CA THR A 419 -10.31 10.51 -29.26
C THR A 419 -9.66 11.79 -28.75
N VAL A 420 -9.37 12.73 -29.64
CA VAL A 420 -8.87 14.06 -29.28
C VAL A 420 -10.03 14.92 -28.80
N ILE A 421 -9.87 15.52 -27.62
CA ILE A 421 -10.82 16.47 -27.04
C ILE A 421 -10.10 17.76 -26.62
N SER A 422 -10.86 18.84 -26.45
CA SER A 422 -10.30 20.11 -25.97
C SER A 422 -9.73 19.96 -24.55
N ASP A 423 -8.77 20.81 -24.18
CA ASP A 423 -8.27 20.85 -22.80
C ASP A 423 -9.38 21.15 -21.79
N ASP A 424 -10.38 21.96 -22.16
CA ASP A 424 -11.54 22.26 -21.31
C ASP A 424 -12.41 21.00 -21.07
N ASP A 425 -12.71 20.24 -22.13
CA ASP A 425 -13.46 18.99 -22.02
C ASP A 425 -12.66 17.96 -21.21
N TRP A 426 -11.35 17.85 -21.45
CA TRP A 426 -10.45 16.98 -20.70
C TRP A 426 -10.42 17.28 -19.21
N ASN A 427 -10.38 18.57 -18.84
CA ASN A 427 -10.41 19.00 -17.45
C ASN A 427 -11.77 18.77 -16.77
N SER A 428 -12.84 18.58 -17.55
CA SER A 428 -14.18 18.25 -17.04
C SER A 428 -14.43 16.76 -16.86
N LEU A 429 -13.57 15.90 -17.44
CA LEU A 429 -13.66 14.45 -17.28
C LEU A 429 -13.22 14.04 -15.88
N ASP A 430 -13.79 12.92 -15.43
CA ASP A 430 -13.38 12.28 -14.17
C ASP A 430 -11.86 12.03 -14.17
N ALA A 431 -11.21 12.38 -13.07
CA ALA A 431 -9.79 12.13 -12.85
C ALA A 431 -9.53 10.69 -12.39
N GLY A 432 -10.59 9.96 -12.02
CA GLY A 432 -10.51 8.66 -11.37
C GLY A 432 -9.62 8.77 -10.14
N ARG A 433 -8.75 7.78 -9.92
CA ARG A 433 -7.83 7.78 -8.78
C ARG A 433 -6.90 9.01 -8.70
N ALA A 434 -6.68 9.75 -9.80
CA ALA A 434 -5.78 10.91 -9.81
C ALA A 434 -6.31 12.08 -8.95
N GLU A 435 -7.60 12.10 -8.62
CA GLU A 435 -8.17 13.11 -7.71
C GLU A 435 -7.58 13.05 -6.29
N ASN A 436 -7.09 11.88 -5.87
CA ASN A 436 -6.50 11.65 -4.54
C ASN A 436 -5.01 11.98 -4.47
N TYR A 437 -4.45 12.59 -5.51
CA TYR A 437 -3.03 12.89 -5.62
C TYR A 437 -2.80 14.34 -6.01
N VAL A 438 -1.64 14.86 -5.60
CA VAL A 438 -1.18 16.20 -5.98
C VAL A 438 0.25 16.12 -6.55
N PRO A 439 0.58 16.84 -7.63
CA PRO A 439 1.96 16.91 -8.10
C PRO A 439 2.89 17.48 -7.02
N GLU A 440 4.01 16.82 -6.74
CA GLU A 440 4.99 17.26 -5.73
C GLU A 440 5.45 18.71 -5.90
N ASP A 441 5.51 19.20 -7.15
CA ASP A 441 5.91 20.58 -7.46
C ASP A 441 4.79 21.61 -7.23
N GLU A 442 3.58 21.17 -6.92
CA GLU A 442 2.43 21.99 -6.52
C GLU A 442 2.20 21.99 -5.00
N VAL A 443 2.92 21.15 -4.25
CA VAL A 443 2.87 21.11 -2.78
C VAL A 443 3.58 22.34 -2.20
N GLU A 444 2.85 23.13 -1.41
CA GLU A 444 3.39 24.33 -0.78
C GLU A 444 4.06 24.02 0.56
N SER A 445 5.22 24.62 0.81
CA SER A 445 5.92 24.45 2.10
C SER A 445 5.10 25.00 3.26
N TYR A 446 4.80 24.15 4.24
CA TYR A 446 4.04 24.55 5.42
C TYR A 446 4.82 25.51 6.34
N ASP A 447 4.23 26.67 6.61
CA ASP A 447 4.73 27.65 7.58
C ASP A 447 4.05 27.45 8.95
N ILE A 448 4.83 27.03 9.94
CA ILE A 448 4.36 26.73 11.29
C ILE A 448 3.89 27.99 12.04
N GLU A 449 4.35 29.19 11.67
CA GLU A 449 3.95 30.45 12.30
C GLU A 449 2.61 30.97 11.78
N THR A 450 2.36 30.89 10.48
CA THR A 450 1.11 31.38 9.86
C THR A 450 0.03 30.29 9.81
N GLY A 451 0.43 29.02 9.76
CA GLY A 451 -0.46 27.87 9.54
C GLY A 451 -0.85 27.67 8.08
N GLU A 452 -0.16 28.33 7.15
CA GLU A 452 -0.40 28.26 5.70
C GLU A 452 0.53 27.24 5.02
N GLY A 453 0.10 26.68 3.89
CA GLY A 453 0.80 25.65 3.10
C GLY A 453 0.29 24.24 3.36
N ASP A 454 1.07 23.22 2.97
CA ASP A 454 0.69 21.80 3.02
C ASP A 454 1.54 21.04 4.04
N LEU A 455 0.92 20.61 5.14
CA LEU A 455 1.58 19.80 6.16
C LEU A 455 1.43 18.32 5.84
N GLN A 456 2.54 17.74 5.41
CA GLN A 456 2.62 16.34 5.03
C GLN A 456 2.97 15.44 6.23
N LEU A 457 2.38 14.24 6.29
CA LEU A 457 2.84 13.18 7.18
C LEU A 457 4.23 12.67 6.77
N PRO A 458 5.04 12.16 7.72
CA PRO A 458 6.24 11.42 7.37
C PRO A 458 5.89 10.16 6.58
N GLU A 459 6.42 10.03 5.38
CA GLU A 459 6.31 8.79 4.60
C GLU A 459 7.28 7.71 5.12
N PRO A 460 6.93 6.43 5.08
CA PRO A 460 7.90 5.36 5.23
C PRO A 460 8.90 5.43 4.08
N THR A 461 10.17 5.17 4.40
CA THR A 461 11.17 4.99 3.34
C THR A 461 11.05 3.58 2.78
N SER A 462 12.12 3.18 2.13
CA SER A 462 12.56 1.84 1.79
C SER A 462 12.21 0.65 2.71
N ASN A 463 11.63 0.86 3.88
CA ASN A 463 11.02 -0.21 4.63
C ASN A 463 10.01 0.38 5.62
N ARG A 464 8.90 -0.33 5.86
CA ARG A 464 7.81 0.09 6.76
C ARG A 464 8.29 0.41 8.20
N GLU A 465 9.38 -0.19 8.66
CA GLU A 465 10.02 0.11 9.94
C GLU A 465 10.76 1.45 9.97
N SER A 466 10.83 2.21 8.89
CA SER A 466 11.65 3.43 8.80
C SER A 466 10.87 4.58 8.18
N LEU A 467 10.87 5.74 8.83
CA LEU A 467 10.23 6.95 8.34
C LEU A 467 11.25 7.94 7.78
N GLN A 468 10.88 8.66 6.72
CA GLN A 468 11.63 9.81 6.24
C GLN A 468 11.53 10.96 7.26
N SER A 469 12.62 11.68 7.49
CA SER A 469 12.59 12.82 8.42
C SER A 469 11.81 13.98 7.80
N ASN A 470 10.59 14.23 8.28
CA ASN A 470 9.84 15.45 7.99
C ASN A 470 9.99 16.46 9.14
N ASP A 471 11.03 17.29 9.06
CA ASP A 471 11.36 18.27 10.10
C ASP A 471 10.21 19.24 10.40
N VAL A 472 9.39 19.56 9.40
CA VAL A 472 8.27 20.52 9.54
C VAL A 472 7.15 19.89 10.35
N PHE A 473 6.76 18.65 10.04
CA PHE A 473 5.81 17.87 10.81
C PHE A 473 6.22 17.75 12.28
N TRP A 474 7.45 17.30 12.55
CA TRP A 474 7.92 17.09 13.93
C TRP A 474 7.97 18.40 14.73
N LYS A 475 8.35 19.53 14.10
CA LYS A 475 8.32 20.85 14.74
C LYS A 475 6.90 21.33 15.00
N TRP A 476 5.99 21.12 14.06
CA TRP A 476 4.58 21.46 14.22
C TRP A 476 3.97 20.66 15.38
N LEU A 477 4.21 19.35 15.43
CA LEU A 477 3.71 18.49 16.50
C LEU A 477 4.24 18.93 17.88
N ALA A 478 5.55 19.17 17.97
CA ALA A 478 6.18 19.65 19.21
C ALA A 478 5.62 21.02 19.66
N ARG A 479 5.33 21.93 18.72
CA ARG A 479 4.72 23.24 19.02
C ARG A 479 3.29 23.09 19.55
N ASN A 480 2.50 22.18 18.97
CA ASN A 480 1.13 21.93 19.41
C ASN A 480 1.09 21.34 20.82
N PHE A 481 1.95 20.36 21.12
CA PHE A 481 2.09 19.87 22.50
C PHE A 481 2.50 20.98 23.45
N LYS A 482 3.49 21.81 23.08
CA LYS A 482 3.94 22.91 23.94
C LYS A 482 2.83 23.90 24.24
N SER A 483 2.10 24.35 23.21
CA SER A 483 0.98 25.29 23.35
C SER A 483 -0.12 24.71 24.24
N THR A 484 -0.47 23.45 24.00
CA THR A 484 -1.51 22.73 24.75
C THR A 484 -1.08 22.56 26.21
N PHE A 485 0.20 22.29 26.48
CA PHE A 485 0.74 22.13 27.82
C PHE A 485 0.77 23.45 28.58
N GLU A 486 1.22 24.53 27.93
CA GLU A 486 1.19 25.88 28.50
C GLU A 486 -0.25 26.27 28.87
N ARG A 487 -1.23 26.00 28.00
CA ARG A 487 -2.66 26.22 28.29
C ARG A 487 -3.12 25.47 29.54
N MET A 488 -2.87 24.16 29.64
CA MET A 488 -3.25 23.38 30.82
C MET A 488 -2.65 23.96 32.11
N VAL A 489 -1.38 24.38 32.07
CA VAL A 489 -0.72 25.00 33.22
C VAL A 489 -1.36 26.33 33.59
N PHE A 490 -1.73 27.16 32.61
CA PHE A 490 -2.44 28.41 32.84
C PHE A 490 -3.84 28.19 33.41
N ASP A 491 -4.61 27.24 32.88
CA ASP A 491 -5.96 26.92 33.35
C ASP A 491 -5.94 26.48 34.83
N VAL A 492 -5.01 25.60 35.18
CA VAL A 492 -4.78 25.17 36.57
C VAL A 492 -4.33 26.36 37.43
N HIS A 493 -3.42 27.19 36.94
CA HIS A 493 -2.98 28.39 37.66
C HIS A 493 -4.14 29.36 37.94
N ASP A 494 -5.03 29.60 36.98
CA ASP A 494 -6.15 30.53 37.12
C ASP A 494 -7.18 30.04 38.13
N VAL A 495 -7.38 28.73 38.24
CA VAL A 495 -8.23 28.12 39.28
C VAL A 495 -7.63 28.33 40.67
N ILE A 496 -6.30 28.28 40.79
CA ILE A 496 -5.59 28.33 42.09
C ILE A 496 -5.27 29.78 42.52
N SER A 497 -4.99 30.68 41.57
CA SER A 497 -4.53 32.05 41.84
C SER A 497 -5.44 32.93 42.73
N PRO A 498 -6.78 32.78 42.76
CA PRO A 498 -7.63 33.57 43.65
C PRO A 498 -7.68 33.06 45.10
N THR A 499 -6.96 31.99 45.44
CA THR A 499 -7.06 31.32 46.76
C THR A 499 -5.96 31.73 47.74
N GLU A 500 -6.30 31.81 49.04
CA GLU A 500 -5.32 32.09 50.11
C GLU A 500 -4.47 30.85 50.46
N THR A 501 -4.87 29.65 50.02
CA THR A 501 -4.21 28.37 50.34
C THR A 501 -3.99 27.45 49.13
N PRO A 502 -3.20 27.88 48.12
CA PRO A 502 -3.00 27.16 46.86
C PRO A 502 -2.77 25.65 46.97
N ALA A 503 -1.94 25.22 47.93
CA ALA A 503 -1.59 23.81 48.11
C ALA A 503 -2.75 22.94 48.63
N LYS A 504 -3.70 23.53 49.35
CA LYS A 504 -4.89 22.82 49.86
C LYS A 504 -5.96 22.74 48.80
N ASP A 505 -6.11 23.81 48.01
CA ASP A 505 -7.08 23.88 46.92
C ASP A 505 -6.69 22.91 45.78
N ILE A 506 -5.38 22.76 45.47
CA ILE A 506 -4.88 21.69 44.58
C ILE A 506 -5.25 20.28 45.07
N GLN A 507 -5.26 20.05 46.38
CA GLN A 507 -5.61 18.73 46.94
C GLN A 507 -7.12 18.48 47.01
N GLU A 508 -7.93 19.54 46.90
CA GLU A 508 -9.40 19.49 46.95
C GLU A 508 -10.05 19.63 45.57
N LEU A 509 -9.26 19.96 44.53
CA LEU A 509 -9.69 19.98 43.13
C LEU A 509 -10.09 18.58 42.67
N ASP A 510 -11.22 18.48 41.99
CA ASP A 510 -11.69 17.23 41.41
C ASP A 510 -10.71 16.77 40.31
N GLU A 511 -10.43 15.47 40.23
CA GLU A 511 -9.49 14.93 39.24
C GLU A 511 -9.98 15.25 37.81
N GLU A 512 -11.30 15.29 37.59
CA GLU A 512 -11.90 15.70 36.32
C GLU A 512 -11.70 17.19 35.99
N GLU A 513 -11.50 18.07 36.97
CA GLU A 513 -11.25 19.51 36.74
C GLU A 513 -9.76 19.78 36.43
N ILE A 514 -8.85 18.91 36.86
CA ILE A 514 -7.43 18.95 36.50
C ILE A 514 -7.19 18.34 35.12
N VAL A 515 -8.03 17.37 34.72
CA VAL A 515 -7.97 16.67 33.42
C VAL A 515 -8.87 17.32 32.36
N LYS A 516 -9.71 18.31 32.70
CA LYS A 516 -10.56 19.01 31.72
C LYS A 516 -9.81 20.10 30.95
N GLY A 517 -9.17 19.61 29.91
CA GLY A 517 -8.74 20.32 28.72
C GLY A 517 -7.88 19.32 27.97
N ILE A 518 -8.35 18.59 26.96
CA ILE A 518 -8.74 19.12 25.66
C ILE A 518 -9.36 17.95 24.89
N VAL A 519 -10.67 18.00 24.66
CA VAL A 519 -11.36 17.21 23.62
C VAL A 519 -12.51 18.03 23.01
N GLU A 520 -13.09 19.01 23.71
CA GLU A 520 -14.38 19.59 23.27
C GLU A 520 -14.36 20.99 22.61
N ASP A 521 -13.25 21.71 22.50
CA ASP A 521 -13.29 23.15 22.11
C ASP A 521 -12.33 23.62 21.01
N THR A 522 -11.91 22.75 20.09
CA THR A 522 -11.29 23.19 18.82
C THR A 522 -12.02 22.60 17.63
N VAL A 523 -13.06 23.33 17.23
CA VAL A 523 -13.69 23.36 15.90
C VAL A 523 -12.94 24.38 15.05
#